data_AF-A0AAU7FJ19-F1
#
_entry.id   AF-A0AAU7FJ19-F1
#
_cell.length_a   1.000
_cell.length_b   1.000
_cell.length_c   1.000
_cell.angle_alpha   90.00
_cell.angle_beta   90.00
_cell.angle_gamma   90.00
#
_symmetry.space_group_name_H-M   'P 1'
#
loop_
_entity.id
_entity.type
_entity.pdbx_description
1 polymer ?
#
loop_
_entity_poly.entity_id
_entity_poly.type
_entity_poly.pdbx_seq_one_letter_code
_entity_poly.pdbx_strand_id
1 'polypeptide(L)'
;MNRAFLYNVSANVMTFILMMLMSVCLTPYIVHTLGVEAFGLIHLTQNMINYLSVITASLSAVVVRFFSVAAHKGEMEQAQRYLASYFVSSLFLSICLFLLCLFMSQQLVDWLHVPAHLAKDTQIAFVLGGLLFMLNFVMSGIGAAPFYANKLYVSSVGQAIQMFGRALVIVLLFTVTTPAIWHIPLAAVMGSLAALGMGLYYFKKLIPWFSFKWRYVSLSSSLTLVRSGVWHSFEQMGILLFLQIDLLMTNLLIGAEATGQYAAILQFPLLLRTLAGTLAIVFAPTITKLYSNQDEQGLIQYAANAMKWSGLFVAFPAALLGGLAGPLMLLWLGPAFEELKWLLMIHAAYLCFTLMFLPLTYVPTAFNRFKVPAVVTLILGGSNVLLAYGLTHLLQLGLYGIASAGAVVLLMKNIVFLPLYTAKITKQKSTIFYKHTVIPLFGALFIWGICAGIQAVYDVTRWWELFCIGGICFVLYLGYLYQFAGTKQERIQLMRKVKQAAIERAVSR
;
A
#
# COMPACT_ATOMS: atom_id res chain seq x y z
N MET A 1 10.93 -26.76 -2.30
CA MET A 1 10.11 -25.58 -1.91
C MET A 1 8.73 -26.09 -1.53
N ASN A 2 8.21 -25.74 -0.34
CA ASN A 2 6.99 -26.35 0.19
C ASN A 2 5.77 -25.95 -0.67
N ARG A 3 4.90 -26.89 -1.07
CA ARG A 3 3.76 -26.61 -1.98
C ARG A 3 2.85 -25.51 -1.42
N ALA A 4 2.62 -25.50 -0.10
CA ALA A 4 1.82 -24.48 0.58
C ALA A 4 2.40 -23.06 0.45
N PHE A 5 3.73 -22.92 0.47
CA PHE A 5 4.40 -21.63 0.28
C PHE A 5 4.17 -21.09 -1.12
N LEU A 6 4.32 -21.95 -2.14
CA LEU A 6 4.05 -21.59 -3.54
C LEU A 6 2.60 -21.12 -3.74
N TYR A 7 1.62 -21.86 -3.20
CA TYR A 7 0.22 -21.47 -3.26
C TYR A 7 -0.07 -20.13 -2.57
N ASN A 8 0.51 -19.89 -1.39
CA ASN A 8 0.31 -18.64 -0.66
C ASN A 8 0.91 -17.44 -1.43
N VAL A 9 2.11 -17.60 -1.99
CA VAL A 9 2.74 -16.53 -2.78
C VAL A 9 1.94 -16.27 -4.06
N SER A 10 1.57 -17.33 -4.81
CA SER A 10 0.80 -17.17 -6.05
C SER A 10 -0.56 -16.56 -5.81
N ALA A 11 -1.27 -16.95 -4.74
CA ALA A 11 -2.57 -16.39 -4.40
C ALA A 11 -2.46 -14.89 -4.05
N ASN A 12 -1.48 -14.49 -3.24
CA ASN A 12 -1.27 -13.08 -2.91
C ASN A 12 -0.91 -12.23 -4.13
N VAL A 13 -0.01 -12.72 -5.00
CA VAL A 13 0.36 -12.02 -6.24
C VAL A 13 -0.84 -11.90 -7.17
N MET A 14 -1.63 -12.97 -7.33
CA MET A 14 -2.84 -12.94 -8.16
C MET A 14 -3.86 -11.95 -7.62
N THR A 15 -4.13 -11.97 -6.31
CA THR A 15 -5.05 -11.01 -5.68
C THR A 15 -4.56 -9.58 -5.85
N PHE A 16 -3.25 -9.31 -5.73
CA PHE A 16 -2.70 -7.98 -5.98
C PHE A 16 -2.90 -7.52 -7.43
N ILE A 17 -2.64 -8.38 -8.42
CA ILE A 17 -2.87 -8.07 -9.84
C ILE A 17 -4.36 -7.78 -10.08
N LEU A 18 -5.24 -8.60 -9.53
CA LEU A 18 -6.69 -8.40 -9.64
C LEU A 18 -7.14 -7.09 -9.00
N MET A 19 -6.61 -6.73 -7.82
CA MET A 19 -6.88 -5.44 -7.17
C MET A 19 -6.43 -4.26 -8.01
N MET A 20 -5.24 -4.35 -8.60
CA MET A 20 -4.72 -3.32 -9.49
C MET A 20 -5.62 -3.13 -10.71
N LEU A 21 -5.95 -4.22 -11.41
CA LEU A 21 -6.81 -4.18 -12.60
C LEU A 21 -8.20 -3.63 -12.26
N MET A 22 -8.80 -4.09 -11.17
CA MET A 22 -10.11 -3.60 -10.74
C MET A 22 -10.08 -2.12 -10.37
N SER A 23 -9.05 -1.65 -9.65
CA SER A 23 -8.90 -0.23 -9.32
C SER A 23 -8.79 0.62 -10.59
N VAL A 24 -7.95 0.22 -11.53
CA VAL A 24 -7.73 0.97 -12.78
C VAL A 24 -8.97 0.94 -13.67
N CYS A 25 -9.68 -0.18 -13.78
CA CYS A 25 -10.88 -0.30 -14.62
C CYS A 25 -12.10 0.41 -14.03
N LEU A 26 -12.28 0.36 -12.71
CA LEU A 26 -13.46 0.93 -12.06
C LEU A 26 -13.39 2.45 -11.96
N THR A 27 -12.19 3.03 -11.97
CA THR A 27 -12.00 4.47 -11.80
C THR A 27 -12.63 5.31 -12.91
N PRO A 28 -12.37 5.05 -14.21
CA PRO A 28 -13.07 5.76 -15.29
C PRO A 28 -14.57 5.58 -15.21
N TYR A 29 -15.05 4.36 -14.90
CA TYR A 29 -16.47 4.09 -14.75
C TYR A 29 -17.13 4.95 -13.66
N ILE A 30 -16.47 5.12 -12.50
CA ILE A 30 -16.98 5.97 -11.42
C ILE A 30 -16.86 7.45 -11.81
N VAL A 31 -15.73 7.89 -12.34
CA VAL A 31 -15.48 9.30 -12.70
C VAL A 31 -16.46 9.77 -13.77
N HIS A 32 -16.71 8.96 -14.82
CA HIS A 32 -17.63 9.33 -15.89
C HIS A 32 -19.11 9.25 -15.48
N THR A 33 -19.48 8.44 -14.48
CA THR A 33 -20.87 8.32 -14.04
C THR A 33 -21.24 9.28 -12.90
N LEU A 34 -20.36 9.47 -11.91
CA LEU A 34 -20.60 10.34 -10.75
C LEU A 34 -20.00 11.75 -10.89
N GLY A 35 -19.05 11.94 -11.80
CA GLY A 35 -18.28 13.17 -11.90
C GLY A 35 -17.05 13.22 -11.00
N VAL A 36 -16.16 14.17 -11.30
CA VAL A 36 -14.83 14.30 -10.68
C VAL A 36 -14.94 14.71 -9.22
N GLU A 37 -15.81 15.66 -8.87
CA GLU A 37 -16.02 16.12 -7.49
C GLU A 37 -16.47 14.97 -6.57
N ALA A 38 -17.48 14.22 -6.99
CA ALA A 38 -17.99 13.08 -6.25
C ALA A 38 -16.91 12.00 -6.05
N PHE A 39 -16.10 11.74 -7.07
CA PHE A 39 -14.95 10.84 -6.97
C PHE A 39 -13.92 11.31 -5.93
N GLY A 40 -13.63 12.62 -5.89
CA GLY A 40 -12.78 13.23 -4.87
C GLY A 40 -13.30 13.02 -3.46
N LEU A 41 -14.61 13.24 -3.26
CA LEU A 41 -15.27 13.07 -1.96
C LEU A 41 -15.30 11.61 -1.48
N ILE A 42 -15.43 10.63 -2.39
CA ILE A 42 -15.31 9.19 -2.05
C ILE A 42 -13.95 8.90 -1.42
N HIS A 43 -12.87 9.37 -2.05
CA HIS A 43 -11.52 9.13 -1.55
C HIS A 43 -11.19 9.97 -0.31
N LEU A 44 -11.69 11.20 -0.24
CA LEU A 44 -11.50 12.08 0.91
C LEU A 44 -12.20 11.52 2.16
N THR A 45 -13.46 11.09 2.06
CA THR A 45 -14.17 10.45 3.17
C THR A 45 -13.46 9.17 3.62
N GLN A 46 -12.97 8.35 2.68
CA GLN A 46 -12.18 7.17 3.01
C GLN A 46 -10.87 7.53 3.74
N ASN A 47 -10.16 8.59 3.34
CA ASN A 47 -8.98 9.08 4.04
C ASN A 47 -9.32 9.54 5.46
N MET A 48 -10.44 10.23 5.64
CA MET A 48 -10.88 10.66 6.97
C MET A 48 -11.17 9.49 7.90
N ILE A 49 -11.83 8.44 7.39
CA ILE A 49 -12.08 7.21 8.14
C ILE A 49 -10.75 6.51 8.48
N ASN A 50 -9.80 6.48 7.54
CA ASN A 50 -8.51 5.82 7.74
C ASN A 50 -7.66 6.46 8.86
N TYR A 51 -7.94 7.70 9.28
CA TYR A 51 -7.31 8.29 10.48
C TYR A 51 -7.64 7.57 11.78
N LEU A 52 -8.78 6.87 11.84
CA LEU A 52 -9.12 6.01 12.97
C LEU A 52 -8.18 4.80 13.10
N SER A 53 -7.41 4.48 12.05
CA SER A 53 -6.41 3.39 12.09
C SER A 53 -5.31 3.61 13.11
N VAL A 54 -5.01 4.85 13.50
CA VAL A 54 -4.05 5.11 14.58
C VAL A 54 -4.48 4.40 15.87
N ILE A 55 -5.78 4.39 16.17
CA ILE A 55 -6.32 3.80 17.39
C ILE A 55 -6.36 2.27 17.25
N THR A 56 -6.83 1.78 16.10
CA THR A 56 -7.09 0.34 15.90
C THR A 56 -5.83 -0.47 15.55
N ALA A 57 -4.82 0.13 14.93
CA ALA A 57 -3.60 -0.54 14.46
C ALA A 57 -2.83 -1.24 15.59
N SER A 58 -2.81 -0.64 16.79
CA SER A 58 -2.14 -1.24 17.95
C SER A 58 -2.66 -2.64 18.27
N LEU A 59 -3.98 -2.85 18.17
CA LEU A 59 -4.63 -4.09 18.56
C LEU A 59 -4.55 -5.13 17.43
N SER A 60 -4.82 -4.72 16.19
CA SER A 60 -4.85 -5.61 15.02
C SER A 60 -3.48 -6.13 14.62
N ALA A 61 -2.42 -5.32 14.75
CA ALA A 61 -1.07 -5.69 14.32
C ALA A 61 -0.42 -6.79 15.16
N VAL A 62 -0.83 -6.93 16.43
CA VAL A 62 -0.16 -7.82 17.38
C VAL A 62 -0.95 -9.09 17.69
N VAL A 63 -2.28 -9.06 17.61
CA VAL A 63 -3.13 -10.20 18.03
C VAL A 63 -2.77 -11.49 17.30
N VAL A 64 -2.58 -11.42 15.98
CA VAL A 64 -2.25 -12.58 15.14
C VAL A 64 -0.94 -13.21 15.61
N ARG A 65 0.06 -12.40 15.93
CA ARG A 65 1.37 -12.85 16.42
C ARG A 65 1.27 -13.47 17.81
N PHE A 66 0.67 -12.77 18.78
CA PHE A 66 0.55 -13.28 20.16
C PHE A 66 -0.26 -14.57 20.22
N PHE A 67 -1.39 -14.63 19.50
CA PHE A 67 -2.18 -15.84 19.34
C PHE A 67 -1.34 -16.98 18.75
N SER A 68 -0.68 -16.73 17.61
CA SER A 68 0.03 -17.78 16.89
C SER A 68 1.22 -18.32 17.68
N VAL A 69 1.96 -17.45 18.37
CA VAL A 69 3.09 -17.87 19.21
C VAL A 69 2.60 -18.74 20.38
N ALA A 70 1.56 -18.32 21.11
CA ALA A 70 1.00 -19.11 22.20
C ALA A 70 0.47 -20.47 21.70
N ALA A 71 -0.25 -20.48 20.58
CA ALA A 71 -0.79 -21.70 19.98
C ALA A 71 0.29 -22.68 19.52
N HIS A 72 1.39 -22.20 18.92
CA HIS A 72 2.52 -23.05 18.51
C HIS A 72 3.33 -23.57 19.70
N LYS A 73 3.33 -22.87 20.84
CA LYS A 73 3.91 -23.35 22.10
C LYS A 73 3.05 -24.38 22.82
N GLY A 74 1.83 -24.66 22.34
CA GLY A 74 0.86 -25.53 23.01
C GLY A 74 0.11 -24.86 24.17
N GLU A 75 0.31 -23.56 24.40
CA GLU A 75 -0.36 -22.77 25.45
C GLU A 75 -1.79 -22.39 25.02
N MET A 76 -2.65 -23.38 24.81
CA MET A 76 -3.97 -23.20 24.18
C MET A 76 -4.90 -22.24 24.96
N GLU A 77 -4.86 -22.28 26.29
CA GLU A 77 -5.66 -21.36 27.12
C GLU A 77 -5.22 -19.90 26.90
N GLN A 78 -3.90 -19.65 26.87
CA GLN A 78 -3.36 -18.31 26.64
C GLN A 78 -3.68 -17.81 25.23
N ALA A 79 -3.61 -18.68 24.23
CA ALA A 79 -4.03 -18.37 22.87
C ALA A 79 -5.53 -17.99 22.80
N GLN A 80 -6.40 -18.78 23.45
CA GLN A 80 -7.83 -18.46 23.54
C GLN A 80 -8.07 -17.12 24.25
N ARG A 81 -7.34 -16.83 25.33
CA ARG A 81 -7.43 -15.53 26.04
C ARG A 81 -7.07 -14.37 25.13
N TYR A 82 -5.96 -14.43 24.40
CA TYR A 82 -5.58 -13.34 23.48
C TYR A 82 -6.64 -13.06 22.42
N LEU A 83 -7.17 -14.11 21.79
CA LEU A 83 -8.12 -13.95 20.70
C LEU A 83 -9.53 -13.58 21.19
N ALA A 84 -9.99 -14.13 22.32
CA ALA A 84 -11.26 -13.74 22.94
C ALA A 84 -11.23 -12.28 23.46
N SER A 85 -10.15 -11.89 24.16
CA SER A 85 -9.92 -10.50 24.56
C SER A 85 -9.92 -9.56 23.37
N TYR A 86 -9.26 -9.94 22.27
CA TYR A 86 -9.26 -9.14 21.04
C TYR A 86 -10.67 -8.93 20.49
N PHE A 87 -11.48 -9.99 20.34
CA PHE A 87 -12.82 -9.84 19.77
C PHE A 87 -13.71 -8.93 20.62
N VAL A 88 -13.67 -9.05 21.95
CA VAL A 88 -14.45 -8.17 22.82
C VAL A 88 -13.93 -6.74 22.79
N SER A 89 -12.62 -6.53 22.92
CA SER A 89 -12.03 -5.19 22.89
C SER A 89 -12.20 -4.49 21.54
N SER A 90 -12.06 -5.23 20.44
CA SER A 90 -12.26 -4.69 19.08
C SER A 90 -13.72 -4.36 18.81
N LEU A 91 -14.67 -5.18 19.28
CA LEU A 91 -16.11 -4.89 19.16
C LEU A 91 -16.51 -3.66 20.00
N PHE A 92 -16.08 -3.59 21.25
CA PHE A 92 -16.32 -2.43 22.11
C PHE A 92 -15.77 -1.15 21.50
N LEU A 93 -14.50 -1.17 21.08
CA LEU A 93 -13.86 -0.02 20.45
C LEU A 93 -14.54 0.35 19.13
N SER A 94 -14.97 -0.65 18.34
CA SER A 94 -15.72 -0.43 17.10
C SER A 94 -17.02 0.32 17.35
N ILE A 95 -17.77 -0.03 18.39
CA ILE A 95 -19.01 0.67 18.75
C ILE A 95 -18.70 2.12 19.15
N CYS A 96 -17.70 2.36 20.00
CA CYS A 96 -17.29 3.71 20.38
C CYS A 96 -16.87 4.56 19.18
N LEU A 97 -16.04 4.02 18.29
CA LEU A 97 -15.57 4.73 17.11
C LEU A 97 -16.66 4.92 16.06
N PHE A 98 -17.62 4.00 15.95
CA PHE A 98 -18.77 4.17 15.06
C PHE A 98 -19.70 5.29 15.55
N LEU A 99 -19.95 5.39 16.87
CA LEU A 99 -20.68 6.52 17.46
C LEU A 99 -19.96 7.85 17.20
N LEU A 100 -18.62 7.87 17.27
CA LEU A 100 -17.83 9.02 16.89
C LEU A 100 -18.00 9.37 15.39
N CYS A 101 -18.02 8.36 14.50
CA CYS A 101 -18.27 8.60 13.07
C CYS A 101 -19.66 9.19 12.82
N LEU A 102 -20.69 8.70 13.53
CA LEU A 102 -22.06 9.24 13.43
C LEU A 102 -22.09 10.70 13.88
N PHE A 103 -21.45 11.02 15.00
CA PHE A 103 -21.33 12.40 15.47
C PHE A 103 -20.63 13.27 14.42
N MET A 104 -19.40 12.89 14.03
CA MET A 104 -18.58 13.64 13.07
C MET A 104 -19.24 13.81 11.70
N SER A 105 -20.09 12.88 11.27
CA SER A 105 -20.76 12.95 9.97
C SER A 105 -21.59 14.23 9.81
N GLN A 106 -22.12 14.78 10.91
CA GLN A 106 -22.91 16.00 10.87
C GLN A 106 -22.05 17.23 10.55
N GLN A 107 -20.87 17.35 11.16
CA GLN A 107 -19.97 18.50 10.95
C GLN A 107 -19.04 18.34 9.75
N LEU A 108 -18.92 17.11 9.21
CA LEU A 108 -18.00 16.80 8.12
C LEU A 108 -18.28 17.59 6.84
N VAL A 109 -19.54 17.88 6.54
CA VAL A 109 -19.94 18.67 5.36
C VAL A 109 -19.33 20.07 5.42
N ASP A 110 -19.42 20.71 6.57
CA ASP A 110 -18.89 22.07 6.77
C ASP A 110 -17.37 22.06 6.83
N TRP A 111 -16.77 21.10 7.56
CA TRP A 111 -15.31 21.00 7.69
C TRP A 111 -14.62 20.74 6.35
N LEU A 112 -15.25 19.95 5.48
CA LEU A 112 -14.70 19.62 4.17
C LEU A 112 -15.27 20.50 3.05
N HIS A 113 -15.97 21.60 3.35
CA HIS A 113 -16.55 22.50 2.35
C HIS A 113 -17.26 21.75 1.21
N VAL A 114 -18.04 20.72 1.57
CA VAL A 114 -18.67 19.83 0.59
C VAL A 114 -19.76 20.61 -0.16
N PRO A 115 -19.82 20.52 -1.51
CA PRO A 115 -20.89 21.14 -2.27
C PRO A 115 -22.27 20.71 -1.78
N ALA A 116 -23.20 21.66 -1.64
CA ALA A 116 -24.52 21.41 -1.04
C ALA A 116 -25.29 20.27 -1.74
N HIS A 117 -25.11 20.10 -3.04
CA HIS A 117 -25.75 19.04 -3.83
C HIS A 117 -25.19 17.63 -3.54
N LEU A 118 -24.00 17.51 -2.95
CA LEU A 118 -23.35 16.24 -2.57
C LEU A 118 -23.33 16.00 -1.06
N ALA A 119 -23.79 16.96 -0.25
CA ALA A 119 -23.66 16.94 1.19
C ALA A 119 -24.25 15.67 1.83
N LYS A 120 -25.53 15.40 1.56
CA LYS A 120 -26.23 14.23 2.14
C LYS A 120 -25.59 12.90 1.72
N ASP A 121 -25.25 12.78 0.44
CA ASP A 121 -24.62 11.59 -0.10
C ASP A 121 -23.25 11.34 0.52
N THR A 122 -22.48 12.40 0.75
CA THR A 122 -21.16 12.35 1.39
C THR A 122 -21.26 11.96 2.88
N GLN A 123 -22.27 12.46 3.60
CA GLN A 123 -22.53 12.07 4.99
C GLN A 123 -22.84 10.58 5.11
N ILE A 124 -23.76 10.07 4.29
CA ILE A 124 -24.12 8.64 4.28
C ILE A 124 -22.89 7.81 3.89
N ALA A 125 -22.13 8.25 2.89
CA ALA A 125 -20.91 7.57 2.47
C ALA A 125 -19.87 7.48 3.61
N PHE A 126 -19.68 8.56 4.37
CA PHE A 126 -18.78 8.57 5.53
C PHE A 126 -19.23 7.60 6.63
N VAL A 127 -20.54 7.56 6.94
CA VAL A 127 -21.09 6.61 7.94
C VAL A 127 -20.91 5.16 7.48
N LEU A 128 -21.24 4.85 6.23
CA LEU A 128 -21.09 3.50 5.68
C LEU A 128 -19.62 3.08 5.58
N GLY A 129 -18.73 4.02 5.23
CA GLY A 129 -17.29 3.77 5.23
C GLY A 129 -16.75 3.55 6.65
N GLY A 130 -17.26 4.28 7.64
CA GLY A 130 -16.98 4.05 9.05
C GLY A 130 -17.42 2.66 9.50
N LEU A 131 -18.63 2.23 9.14
CA LEU A 131 -19.14 0.87 9.39
C LEU A 131 -18.24 -0.20 8.75
N LEU A 132 -17.85 -0.01 7.49
CA LEU A 132 -16.93 -0.91 6.78
C LEU A 132 -15.59 -1.01 7.53
N PHE A 133 -15.05 0.12 7.97
CA PHE A 133 -13.78 0.14 8.71
C PHE A 133 -13.89 -0.64 10.03
N MET A 134 -14.97 -0.46 10.78
CA MET A 134 -15.21 -1.20 12.03
C MET A 134 -15.39 -2.70 11.78
N LEU A 135 -16.13 -3.07 10.73
CA LEU A 135 -16.30 -4.47 10.32
C LEU A 135 -14.95 -5.12 10.01
N ASN A 136 -14.11 -4.45 9.21
CA ASN A 136 -12.77 -4.93 8.88
C ASN A 136 -11.86 -5.02 10.12
N PHE A 137 -11.97 -4.09 11.06
CA PHE A 137 -11.21 -4.12 12.30
C PHE A 137 -11.56 -5.34 13.16
N VAL A 138 -12.84 -5.65 13.37
CA VAL A 138 -13.26 -6.88 14.07
C VAL A 138 -12.80 -8.13 13.30
N MET A 139 -12.94 -8.13 11.98
CA MET A 139 -12.52 -9.23 11.10
C MET A 139 -11.01 -9.51 11.13
N SER A 140 -10.16 -8.55 11.50
CA SER A 140 -8.71 -8.77 11.55
C SER A 140 -8.30 -9.89 12.52
N GLY A 141 -9.09 -10.17 13.58
CA GLY A 141 -8.85 -11.29 14.48
C GLY A 141 -9.09 -12.66 13.81
N ILE A 142 -10.02 -12.72 12.86
CA ILE A 142 -10.32 -13.94 12.09
C ILE A 142 -9.12 -14.36 11.24
N GLY A 143 -8.30 -13.39 10.81
CA GLY A 143 -7.04 -13.62 10.09
C GLY A 143 -6.00 -14.44 10.87
N ALA A 144 -6.15 -14.60 12.19
CA ALA A 144 -5.26 -15.43 13.00
C ALA A 144 -5.32 -16.92 12.62
N ALA A 145 -6.49 -17.42 12.21
CA ALA A 145 -6.68 -18.82 11.82
C ALA A 145 -5.88 -19.23 10.57
N PRO A 146 -6.02 -18.56 9.40
CA PRO A 146 -5.22 -18.88 8.22
C PRO A 146 -3.73 -18.61 8.42
N PHE A 147 -3.35 -17.63 9.25
CA PHE A 147 -1.95 -17.39 9.60
C PHE A 147 -1.35 -18.55 10.40
N TYR A 148 -2.02 -18.96 11.49
CA TYR A 148 -1.61 -20.10 12.32
C TYR A 148 -1.49 -21.38 11.49
N ALA A 149 -2.45 -21.66 10.61
CA ALA A 149 -2.46 -22.84 9.77
C ALA A 149 -1.51 -22.77 8.54
N ASN A 150 -0.79 -21.66 8.35
CA ASN A 150 0.02 -21.39 7.15
C ASN A 150 -0.77 -21.52 5.83
N LYS A 151 -2.05 -21.14 5.84
CA LYS A 151 -2.98 -21.16 4.71
C LYS A 151 -3.44 -19.75 4.34
N LEU A 152 -2.46 -18.87 4.12
CA LEU A 152 -2.70 -17.45 3.82
C LEU A 152 -3.52 -17.23 2.54
N TYR A 153 -3.51 -18.18 1.61
CA TYR A 153 -4.38 -18.15 0.43
C TYR A 153 -5.87 -17.96 0.77
N VAL A 154 -6.34 -18.43 1.93
CA VAL A 154 -7.72 -18.23 2.39
C VAL A 154 -8.02 -16.74 2.55
N SER A 155 -7.09 -15.98 3.13
CA SER A 155 -7.20 -14.53 3.25
C SER A 155 -7.18 -13.86 1.89
N SER A 156 -6.31 -14.31 0.97
CA SER A 156 -6.22 -13.78 -0.39
C SER A 156 -7.52 -14.00 -1.19
N VAL A 157 -8.17 -15.16 -1.03
CA VAL A 157 -9.48 -15.46 -1.66
C VAL A 157 -10.58 -14.62 -1.03
N GLY A 158 -10.61 -14.46 0.30
CA GLY A 158 -11.57 -13.58 0.97
C GLY A 158 -11.50 -12.13 0.46
N GLN A 159 -10.29 -11.61 0.27
CA GLN A 159 -10.07 -10.28 -0.33
C GLN A 159 -10.56 -10.21 -1.79
N ALA A 160 -10.33 -11.26 -2.59
CA ALA A 160 -10.85 -11.33 -3.95
C ALA A 160 -12.39 -11.30 -3.97
N ILE A 161 -13.06 -12.08 -3.10
CA ILE A 161 -14.52 -12.06 -2.97
C ILE A 161 -15.03 -10.68 -2.59
N GLN A 162 -14.39 -10.03 -1.59
CA GLN A 162 -14.76 -8.67 -1.19
C GLN A 162 -14.67 -7.69 -2.36
N MET A 163 -13.60 -7.77 -3.16
CA MET A 163 -13.36 -6.91 -4.31
C MET A 163 -14.37 -7.14 -5.45
N PHE A 164 -14.58 -8.39 -5.86
CA PHE A 164 -15.54 -8.72 -6.92
C PHE A 164 -16.97 -8.47 -6.48
N GLY A 165 -17.32 -8.80 -5.24
CA GLY A 165 -18.62 -8.49 -4.65
C GLY A 165 -18.89 -6.99 -4.65
N ARG A 166 -17.91 -6.18 -4.23
CA ARG A 166 -18.01 -4.72 -4.32
C ARG A 166 -18.25 -4.25 -5.75
N ALA A 167 -17.45 -4.70 -6.71
CA ALA A 167 -17.58 -4.24 -8.09
C ALA A 167 -18.93 -4.63 -8.72
N LEU A 168 -19.38 -5.87 -8.49
CA LEU A 168 -20.68 -6.34 -8.95
C LEU A 168 -21.82 -5.48 -8.38
N VAL A 169 -21.80 -5.21 -7.07
CA VAL A 169 -22.83 -4.39 -6.43
C VAL A 169 -22.78 -2.94 -6.92
N ILE A 170 -21.60 -2.36 -7.18
CA ILE A 170 -21.50 -1.01 -7.77
C ILE A 170 -22.18 -0.97 -9.14
N VAL A 171 -21.84 -1.90 -10.03
CA VAL A 171 -22.43 -1.95 -11.38
C VAL A 171 -23.95 -2.14 -11.29
N LEU A 172 -24.43 -3.08 -10.46
CA LEU A 172 -25.86 -3.30 -10.27
C LEU A 172 -26.58 -2.05 -9.75
N LEU A 173 -26.07 -1.41 -8.70
CA LEU A 173 -26.67 -0.20 -8.14
C LEU A 173 -26.70 0.92 -9.18
N PHE A 174 -25.61 1.18 -9.90
CA PHE A 174 -25.56 2.25 -10.90
C PHE A 174 -26.48 2.00 -12.10
N THR A 175 -26.81 0.74 -12.39
CA THR A 175 -27.78 0.41 -13.46
C THR A 175 -29.24 0.50 -13.02
N VAL A 176 -29.54 0.24 -11.74
CA VAL A 176 -30.92 0.15 -11.23
C VAL A 176 -31.37 1.45 -10.55
N THR A 177 -30.44 2.18 -9.94
CA THR A 177 -30.72 3.42 -9.21
C THR A 177 -29.87 4.57 -9.75
N THR A 178 -30.27 5.80 -9.44
CA THR A 178 -29.48 6.99 -9.78
C THR A 178 -28.12 6.93 -9.07
N PRO A 179 -26.99 6.92 -9.80
CA PRO A 179 -25.66 6.82 -9.19
C PRO A 179 -25.45 7.88 -8.10
N ALA A 180 -25.01 7.44 -6.92
CA ALA A 180 -24.75 8.29 -5.76
C ALA A 180 -23.46 7.86 -5.06
N ILE A 181 -22.82 8.79 -4.34
CA ILE A 181 -21.53 8.58 -3.64
C ILE A 181 -21.62 7.40 -2.66
N TRP A 182 -22.72 7.31 -1.90
CA TRP A 182 -22.90 6.32 -0.84
C TRP A 182 -23.06 4.88 -1.34
N HIS A 183 -23.35 4.66 -2.63
CA HIS A 183 -23.38 3.32 -3.22
C HIS A 183 -22.01 2.63 -3.15
N ILE A 184 -20.91 3.39 -3.25
CA ILE A 184 -19.55 2.84 -3.26
C ILE A 184 -19.18 2.18 -1.91
N PRO A 185 -19.29 2.86 -0.74
CA PRO A 185 -19.04 2.22 0.54
C PRO A 185 -20.12 1.19 0.89
N LEU A 186 -21.38 1.34 0.46
CA LEU A 186 -22.39 0.30 0.64
C LEU A 186 -21.98 -1.01 -0.03
N ALA A 187 -21.58 -0.94 -1.30
CA ALA A 187 -21.10 -2.09 -2.05
C ALA A 187 -19.88 -2.75 -1.38
N ALA A 188 -19.00 -1.94 -0.80
CA ALA A 188 -17.86 -2.44 -0.05
C ALA A 188 -18.26 -3.14 1.27
N VAL A 189 -19.27 -2.64 2.00
CA VAL A 189 -19.85 -3.31 3.17
C VAL A 189 -20.44 -4.67 2.76
N MET A 190 -21.23 -4.71 1.69
CA MET A 190 -21.83 -5.95 1.18
C MET A 190 -20.76 -6.99 0.78
N GLY A 191 -19.72 -6.55 0.06
CA GLY A 191 -18.57 -7.41 -0.26
C GLY A 191 -17.84 -7.92 0.98
N SER A 192 -17.70 -7.08 2.01
CA SER A 192 -17.05 -7.45 3.27
C SER A 192 -17.88 -8.47 4.07
N LEU A 193 -19.21 -8.35 4.06
CA LEU A 193 -20.11 -9.32 4.68
C LEU A 193 -20.03 -10.69 3.99
N ALA A 194 -19.93 -10.72 2.66
CA ALA A 194 -19.70 -11.96 1.92
C ALA A 194 -18.36 -12.62 2.29
N ALA A 195 -17.29 -11.83 2.38
CA ALA A 195 -15.97 -12.32 2.80
C ALA A 195 -15.96 -12.78 4.27
N LEU A 196 -16.72 -12.13 5.16
CA LEU A 196 -16.89 -12.53 6.55
C LEU A 196 -17.47 -13.95 6.68
N GLY A 197 -18.50 -14.29 5.89
CA GLY A 197 -19.08 -15.63 5.89
C GLY A 197 -18.05 -16.73 5.61
N MET A 198 -17.24 -16.53 4.56
CA MET A 198 -16.12 -17.43 4.25
C MET A 198 -15.06 -17.44 5.37
N GLY A 199 -14.72 -16.26 5.90
CA GLY A 199 -13.76 -16.11 6.99
C GLY A 199 -14.16 -16.91 8.23
N LEU A 200 -15.43 -16.83 8.65
CA LEU A 200 -15.97 -17.58 9.78
C LEU A 200 -15.98 -19.10 9.54
N TYR A 201 -16.30 -19.53 8.32
CA TYR A 201 -16.22 -20.94 7.93
C TYR A 201 -14.80 -21.48 8.08
N TYR A 202 -13.80 -20.81 7.50
CA TYR A 202 -12.40 -21.25 7.61
C TYR A 202 -11.83 -21.07 9.00
N PHE A 203 -12.27 -20.08 9.76
CA PHE A 203 -11.87 -19.89 11.15
C PHE A 203 -12.22 -21.13 11.99
N LYS A 204 -13.48 -21.58 11.95
CA LYS A 204 -13.89 -22.81 12.65
C LYS A 204 -13.19 -24.06 12.11
N LYS A 205 -12.97 -24.14 10.79
CA LYS A 205 -12.32 -25.29 10.14
C LYS A 205 -10.84 -25.42 10.49
N LEU A 206 -10.11 -24.31 10.63
CA LEU A 206 -8.66 -24.30 10.84
C LEU A 206 -8.25 -24.32 12.31
N ILE A 207 -9.08 -23.75 13.19
CA ILE A 207 -8.87 -23.77 14.65
C ILE A 207 -10.13 -24.29 15.36
N PRO A 208 -10.52 -25.56 15.15
CA PRO A 208 -11.74 -26.13 15.73
C PRO A 208 -11.71 -26.19 17.27
N TRP A 209 -10.50 -26.17 17.85
CA TRP A 209 -10.28 -26.13 19.30
C TRP A 209 -10.53 -24.76 19.91
N PHE A 210 -10.64 -23.68 19.12
CA PHE A 210 -10.99 -22.36 19.64
C PHE A 210 -12.48 -22.32 19.98
N SER A 211 -12.79 -22.07 21.25
CA SER A 211 -14.17 -21.82 21.70
C SER A 211 -14.25 -20.46 22.37
N PHE A 212 -15.15 -19.60 21.88
CA PHE A 212 -15.38 -18.31 22.53
C PHE A 212 -16.10 -18.54 23.85
N LYS A 213 -15.45 -18.15 24.96
CA LYS A 213 -16.05 -18.16 26.30
C LYS A 213 -15.72 -16.84 26.98
N TRP A 214 -16.70 -16.22 27.63
CA TRP A 214 -16.53 -14.97 28.37
C TRP A 214 -15.44 -15.06 29.45
N ARG A 215 -15.23 -16.25 30.05
CA ARG A 215 -14.16 -16.51 31.02
C ARG A 215 -12.75 -16.27 30.47
N TYR A 216 -12.53 -16.39 29.16
CA TYR A 216 -11.22 -16.14 28.55
C TYR A 216 -10.98 -14.66 28.24
N VAL A 217 -12.01 -13.82 28.31
CA VAL A 217 -11.86 -12.38 28.14
C VAL A 217 -11.14 -11.84 29.38
N SER A 218 -9.94 -11.31 29.18
CA SER A 218 -9.16 -10.70 30.25
C SER A 218 -8.70 -9.30 29.86
N LEU A 219 -8.90 -8.35 30.78
CA LEU A 219 -8.41 -6.97 30.63
C LEU A 219 -6.89 -6.94 30.58
N SER A 220 -6.21 -7.83 31.32
CA SER A 220 -4.76 -7.96 31.31
C SER A 220 -4.23 -8.34 29.92
N SER A 221 -4.86 -9.32 29.24
CA SER A 221 -4.49 -9.67 27.86
C SER A 221 -4.75 -8.51 26.90
N SER A 222 -5.90 -7.83 26.99
CA SER A 222 -6.20 -6.65 26.16
C SER A 222 -5.15 -5.55 26.35
N LEU A 223 -4.80 -5.24 27.61
CA LEU A 223 -3.79 -4.24 27.94
C LEU A 223 -2.39 -4.64 27.45
N THR A 224 -2.06 -5.93 27.49
CA THR A 224 -0.81 -6.47 26.95
C THR A 224 -0.73 -6.27 25.43
N LEU A 225 -1.83 -6.49 24.71
CA LEU A 225 -1.90 -6.25 23.26
C LEU A 225 -1.74 -4.76 22.96
N VAL A 226 -2.51 -3.89 23.63
CA VAL A 226 -2.44 -2.43 23.43
C VAL A 226 -1.03 -1.92 23.71
N ARG A 227 -0.44 -2.25 24.87
CA ARG A 227 0.92 -1.80 25.26
C ARG A 227 1.98 -2.23 24.25
N SER A 228 1.83 -3.43 23.68
CA SER A 228 2.76 -3.94 22.66
C SER A 228 2.58 -3.27 21.30
N GLY A 229 1.39 -2.72 21.03
CA GLY A 229 1.03 -2.07 19.77
C GLY A 229 1.16 -0.55 19.75
N VAL A 230 1.40 0.13 20.89
CA VAL A 230 1.46 1.60 20.96
C VAL A 230 2.46 2.20 19.96
N TRP A 231 3.64 1.62 19.83
CA TRP A 231 4.64 2.11 18.88
C TRP A 231 4.19 1.99 17.43
N HIS A 232 3.39 0.97 17.12
CA HIS A 232 2.83 0.82 15.79
C HIS A 232 1.76 1.90 15.51
N SER A 233 1.00 2.33 16.52
CA SER A 233 0.12 3.49 16.40
C SER A 233 0.87 4.79 16.11
N PHE A 234 2.01 5.04 16.77
CA PHE A 234 2.85 6.20 16.48
C PHE A 234 3.41 6.18 15.06
N GLU A 235 3.89 5.02 14.60
CA GLU A 235 4.34 4.83 13.23
C GLU A 235 3.20 5.07 12.23
N GLN A 236 2.03 4.50 12.49
CA GLN A 236 0.84 4.64 11.66
C GLN A 236 0.41 6.12 11.56
N MET A 237 0.41 6.86 12.66
CA MET A 237 0.12 8.30 12.65
C MET A 237 1.06 9.07 11.71
N GLY A 238 2.37 8.80 11.79
CA GLY A 238 3.33 9.39 10.88
C GLY A 238 3.05 9.01 9.41
N ILE A 239 2.78 7.74 9.12
CA ILE A 239 2.44 7.26 7.77
C ILE A 239 1.20 7.96 7.21
N LEU A 240 0.17 8.21 8.03
CA LEU A 240 -1.05 8.88 7.60
C LEU A 240 -0.79 10.35 7.22
N LEU A 241 0.00 11.06 8.02
CA LEU A 241 0.43 12.44 7.70
C LEU A 241 1.27 12.50 6.41
N PHE A 242 1.92 11.41 6.04
CA PHE A 242 2.69 11.30 4.81
C PHE A 242 1.86 11.00 3.57
N LEU A 243 0.91 10.07 3.69
CA LEU A 243 0.31 9.42 2.52
C LEU A 243 -1.16 9.79 2.33
N GLN A 244 -1.82 10.37 3.33
CA GLN A 244 -3.27 10.60 3.31
C GLN A 244 -3.65 12.06 3.53
N ILE A 245 -2.71 12.91 3.95
CA ILE A 245 -2.98 14.34 4.13
C ILE A 245 -3.24 15.05 2.79
N ASP A 246 -2.67 14.54 1.70
CA ASP A 246 -2.72 15.21 0.39
C ASP A 246 -4.15 15.57 -0.03
N LEU A 247 -5.09 14.61 0.01
CA LEU A 247 -6.49 14.88 -0.37
C LEU A 247 -7.19 15.85 0.57
N LEU A 248 -6.87 15.80 1.86
CA LEU A 248 -7.44 16.75 2.82
C LEU A 248 -6.92 18.17 2.55
N MET A 249 -5.63 18.32 2.27
CA MET A 249 -5.03 19.61 1.91
C MET A 249 -5.57 20.12 0.57
N THR A 250 -5.69 19.25 -0.43
CA THR A 250 -6.27 19.64 -1.73
C THR A 250 -7.68 20.16 -1.55
N ASN A 251 -8.50 19.48 -0.76
CA ASN A 251 -9.88 19.87 -0.55
C ASN A 251 -10.02 21.18 0.24
N LEU A 252 -9.23 21.34 1.30
CA LEU A 252 -9.28 22.54 2.15
C LEU A 252 -8.67 23.78 1.50
N LEU A 253 -7.66 23.61 0.64
CA LEU A 253 -6.90 24.74 0.06
C LEU A 253 -7.35 25.10 -1.36
N ILE A 254 -7.93 24.15 -2.10
CA ILE A 254 -8.24 24.33 -3.52
C ILE A 254 -9.71 24.00 -3.81
N GLY A 255 -10.21 22.85 -3.34
CA GLY A 255 -11.63 22.48 -3.42
C GLY A 255 -11.89 21.05 -3.88
N ALA A 256 -13.18 20.70 -4.02
CA ALA A 256 -13.64 19.33 -4.27
C ALA A 256 -13.26 18.81 -5.66
N GLU A 257 -13.33 19.63 -6.71
CA GLU A 257 -12.96 19.22 -8.07
C GLU A 257 -11.48 18.85 -8.17
N ALA A 258 -10.60 19.73 -7.67
CA ALA A 258 -9.17 19.50 -7.59
C ALA A 258 -8.83 18.24 -6.76
N THR A 259 -9.63 17.96 -5.72
CA THR A 259 -9.51 16.74 -4.91
C THR A 259 -9.81 15.50 -5.72
N GLY A 260 -10.82 15.54 -6.60
CA GLY A 260 -11.14 14.46 -7.53
C GLY A 260 -10.03 14.21 -8.55
N GLN A 261 -9.51 15.27 -9.16
CA GLN A 261 -8.37 15.20 -10.07
C GLN A 261 -7.15 14.58 -9.39
N TYR A 262 -6.78 15.06 -8.19
CA TYR A 262 -5.64 14.56 -7.44
C TYR A 262 -5.84 13.11 -6.96
N ALA A 263 -7.05 12.74 -6.52
CA ALA A 263 -7.38 11.38 -6.11
C ALA A 263 -7.20 10.36 -7.23
N ALA A 264 -7.53 10.74 -8.47
CA ALA A 264 -7.34 9.87 -9.63
C ALA A 264 -5.85 9.61 -9.87
N ILE A 265 -5.02 10.64 -9.74
CA ILE A 265 -3.56 10.54 -9.90
C ILE A 265 -2.93 9.69 -8.79
N LEU A 266 -3.38 9.82 -7.53
CA LEU A 266 -2.84 9.09 -6.38
C LEU A 266 -2.94 7.56 -6.48
N GLN A 267 -3.78 7.03 -7.37
CA GLN A 267 -3.89 5.58 -7.58
C GLN A 267 -2.56 4.96 -8.03
N PHE A 268 -1.86 5.56 -8.99
CA PHE A 268 -0.60 4.99 -9.49
C PHE A 268 0.52 5.02 -8.45
N PRO A 269 0.76 6.13 -7.72
CA PRO A 269 1.68 6.17 -6.58
C PRO A 269 1.40 5.10 -5.52
N LEU A 270 0.13 4.82 -5.21
CA LEU A 270 -0.25 3.79 -4.24
C LEU A 270 0.05 2.37 -4.78
N LEU A 271 -0.22 2.12 -6.06
CA LEU A 271 0.12 0.85 -6.72
C LEU A 271 1.63 0.60 -6.72
N LEU A 272 2.43 1.62 -7.06
CA LEU A 272 3.90 1.54 -7.04
C LEU A 272 4.44 1.27 -5.64
N ARG A 273 3.90 1.95 -4.62
CA ARG A 273 4.28 1.70 -3.21
C ARG A 273 3.96 0.27 -2.79
N THR A 274 2.78 -0.23 -3.16
CA THR A 274 2.36 -1.60 -2.81
C THR A 274 3.27 -2.63 -3.48
N LEU A 275 3.55 -2.47 -4.78
CA LEU A 275 4.51 -3.31 -5.51
C LEU A 275 5.88 -3.31 -4.82
N ALA A 276 6.40 -2.14 -4.48
CA ALA A 276 7.69 -2.00 -3.83
C ALA A 276 7.71 -2.63 -2.43
N GLY A 277 6.64 -2.51 -1.66
CA GLY A 277 6.48 -3.17 -0.36
C GLY A 277 6.46 -4.69 -0.46
N THR A 278 5.72 -5.25 -1.43
CA THR A 278 5.67 -6.70 -1.69
C THR A 278 7.03 -7.24 -2.12
N LEU A 279 7.85 -6.47 -2.82
CA LEU A 279 9.23 -6.84 -3.12
C LEU A 279 10.14 -6.74 -1.90
N ALA A 280 10.01 -5.65 -1.12
CA ALA A 280 10.87 -5.40 0.03
C ALA A 280 10.76 -6.49 1.10
N ILE A 281 9.55 -6.99 1.39
CA ILE A 281 9.32 -8.00 2.43
C ILE A 281 10.04 -9.33 2.16
N VAL A 282 10.31 -9.66 0.89
CA VAL A 282 11.05 -10.88 0.49
C VAL A 282 12.48 -10.88 1.04
N PHE A 283 13.07 -9.69 1.24
CA PHE A 283 14.43 -9.56 1.75
C PHE A 283 14.51 -9.66 3.28
N ALA A 284 13.41 -9.46 4.00
CA ALA A 284 13.39 -9.36 5.46
C ALA A 284 13.93 -10.63 6.19
N PRO A 285 13.54 -11.87 5.83
CA PRO A 285 13.99 -13.06 6.56
C PRO A 285 15.51 -13.27 6.51
N THR A 286 16.13 -12.98 5.37
CA THR A 286 17.60 -13.10 5.21
C THR A 286 18.33 -12.03 6.00
N ILE A 287 17.81 -10.79 6.04
CA ILE A 287 18.35 -9.72 6.91
C ILE A 287 18.32 -10.17 8.37
N THR A 288 17.19 -10.72 8.83
CA THR A 288 17.06 -11.23 10.20
C THR A 288 18.02 -12.39 10.46
N LYS A 289 18.18 -13.32 9.51
CA LYS A 289 19.12 -14.45 9.64
C LYS A 289 20.57 -13.97 9.79
N LEU A 290 21.01 -13.05 8.94
CA LEU A 290 22.38 -12.51 8.97
C LEU A 290 22.65 -11.75 10.27
N TYR A 291 21.65 -10.99 10.75
CA TYR A 291 21.72 -10.33 12.06
C TYR A 291 21.84 -11.34 13.21
N SER A 292 21.00 -12.38 13.24
CA SER A 292 21.05 -13.41 14.29
C SER A 292 22.37 -14.19 14.30
N ASN A 293 22.99 -14.35 13.13
CA ASN A 293 24.31 -14.99 12.99
C ASN A 293 25.48 -14.04 13.29
N GLN A 294 25.21 -12.78 13.67
CA GLN A 294 26.22 -11.74 13.91
C GLN A 294 27.13 -11.45 12.69
N ASP A 295 26.65 -11.75 11.47
CA ASP A 295 27.35 -11.46 10.22
C ASP A 295 27.01 -10.04 9.74
N GLU A 296 27.67 -9.04 10.33
CA GLU A 296 27.43 -7.63 10.00
C GLU A 296 27.79 -7.29 8.55
N GLN A 297 28.91 -7.80 8.05
CA GLN A 297 29.35 -7.54 6.67
C GLN A 297 28.39 -8.14 5.65
N GLY A 298 28.00 -9.40 5.84
CA GLY A 298 27.01 -10.07 5.01
C GLY A 298 25.67 -9.34 5.03
N LEU A 299 25.22 -8.88 6.20
CA LEU A 299 23.98 -8.11 6.35
C LEU A 299 23.99 -6.85 5.50
N ILE A 300 25.06 -6.05 5.57
CA ILE A 300 25.16 -4.78 4.84
C ILE A 300 25.22 -5.02 3.34
N GLN A 301 26.04 -5.98 2.90
CA GLN A 301 26.16 -6.30 1.48
C GLN A 301 24.83 -6.82 0.92
N TYR A 302 24.12 -7.65 1.69
CA TYR A 302 22.81 -8.15 1.32
C TYR A 302 21.77 -7.02 1.27
N ALA A 303 21.73 -6.14 2.27
CA ALA A 303 20.80 -5.00 2.31
C ALA A 303 21.05 -4.02 1.15
N ALA A 304 22.32 -3.71 0.84
CA ALA A 304 22.68 -2.85 -0.29
C ALA A 304 22.32 -3.49 -1.65
N ASN A 305 22.53 -4.80 -1.78
CA ASN A 305 22.08 -5.55 -2.96
C ASN A 305 20.55 -5.60 -3.06
N ALA A 306 19.84 -5.78 -1.94
CA ALA A 306 18.38 -5.74 -1.90
C ALA A 306 17.85 -4.39 -2.39
N MET A 307 18.48 -3.28 -2.00
CA MET A 307 18.14 -1.96 -2.52
C MET A 307 18.33 -1.86 -4.04
N LYS A 308 19.46 -2.36 -4.57
CA LYS A 308 19.72 -2.38 -6.02
C LYS A 308 18.61 -3.14 -6.76
N TRP A 309 18.30 -4.36 -6.31
CA TRP A 309 17.27 -5.19 -6.96
C TRP A 309 15.88 -4.59 -6.83
N SER A 310 15.49 -4.16 -5.63
CA SER A 310 14.21 -3.47 -5.41
C SER A 310 14.09 -2.22 -6.29
N GLY A 311 15.15 -1.42 -6.38
CA GLY A 311 15.21 -0.26 -7.25
C GLY A 311 15.05 -0.63 -8.71
N LEU A 312 15.74 -1.66 -9.21
CA LEU A 312 15.62 -2.10 -10.59
C LEU A 312 14.21 -2.62 -10.94
N PHE A 313 13.53 -3.29 -10.03
CA PHE A 313 12.17 -3.76 -10.29
C PHE A 313 11.13 -2.63 -10.26
N VAL A 314 11.29 -1.66 -9.36
CA VAL A 314 10.33 -0.56 -9.17
C VAL A 314 10.58 0.61 -10.14
N ALA A 315 11.84 0.83 -10.53
CA ALA A 315 12.22 1.87 -11.48
C ALA A 315 11.51 1.71 -12.82
N PHE A 316 11.36 0.48 -13.32
CA PHE A 316 10.70 0.24 -14.60
C PHE A 316 9.23 0.71 -14.63
N PRO A 317 8.31 0.20 -13.78
CA PRO A 317 6.93 0.64 -13.81
C PRO A 317 6.78 2.11 -13.45
N ALA A 318 7.58 2.64 -12.52
CA ALA A 318 7.53 4.06 -12.18
C ALA A 318 7.99 4.95 -13.35
N ALA A 319 9.10 4.61 -14.01
CA ALA A 319 9.57 5.33 -15.18
C ALA A 319 8.58 5.21 -16.35
N LEU A 320 8.01 4.03 -16.61
CA LEU A 320 7.02 3.86 -17.66
C LEU A 320 5.76 4.71 -17.42
N LEU A 321 5.27 4.76 -16.18
CA LEU A 321 4.12 5.57 -15.80
C LEU A 321 4.39 7.08 -15.96
N GLY A 322 5.56 7.55 -15.52
CA GLY A 322 5.92 8.96 -15.70
C GLY A 322 6.23 9.32 -17.15
N GLY A 323 6.86 8.41 -17.89
CA GLY A 323 7.24 8.61 -19.29
C GLY A 323 6.05 8.65 -20.22
N LEU A 324 5.04 7.80 -20.00
CA LEU A 324 3.81 7.75 -20.79
C LEU A 324 2.63 8.45 -20.10
N ALA A 325 2.88 9.37 -19.17
CA ALA A 325 1.83 9.98 -18.34
C ALA A 325 0.75 10.68 -19.18
N GLY A 326 1.13 11.44 -20.21
CA GLY A 326 0.18 12.13 -21.10
C GLY A 326 -0.76 11.18 -21.82
N PRO A 327 -0.22 10.28 -22.68
CA PRO A 327 -1.03 9.28 -23.37
C PRO A 327 -1.88 8.41 -22.43
N LEU A 328 -1.33 8.05 -21.28
CA LEU A 328 -2.06 7.27 -20.29
C LEU A 328 -3.26 8.04 -19.75
N MET A 329 -3.11 9.32 -19.36
CA MET A 329 -4.22 10.12 -18.83
C MET A 329 -5.28 10.38 -19.89
N LEU A 330 -4.85 10.70 -21.12
CA LEU A 330 -5.74 10.90 -22.27
C LEU A 330 -6.60 9.67 -22.54
N LEU A 331 -5.99 8.48 -22.58
CA LEU A 331 -6.68 7.21 -22.87
C LEU A 331 -7.54 6.70 -21.71
N TRP A 332 -7.15 7.01 -20.48
CA TRP A 332 -7.77 6.46 -19.28
C TRP A 332 -8.96 7.27 -18.80
N LEU A 333 -8.83 8.60 -18.74
CA LEU A 333 -9.86 9.51 -18.19
C LEU A 333 -10.34 10.57 -19.19
N GLY A 334 -9.68 10.66 -20.35
CA GLY A 334 -10.04 11.60 -21.41
C GLY A 334 -9.22 12.89 -21.40
N PRO A 335 -9.47 13.77 -22.39
CA PRO A 335 -8.66 14.98 -22.62
C PRO A 335 -8.59 15.95 -21.43
N ALA A 336 -9.65 16.03 -20.63
CA ALA A 336 -9.70 16.90 -19.45
C ALA A 336 -8.65 16.54 -18.37
N PHE A 337 -8.11 15.31 -18.39
CA PHE A 337 -7.10 14.84 -17.44
C PHE A 337 -5.68 14.87 -18.02
N GLU A 338 -5.50 15.23 -19.30
CA GLU A 338 -4.19 15.20 -19.93
C GLU A 338 -3.20 16.18 -19.27
N GLU A 339 -3.67 17.36 -18.85
CA GLU A 339 -2.82 18.35 -18.18
C GLU A 339 -2.24 17.85 -16.85
N LEU A 340 -2.90 16.89 -16.20
CA LEU A 340 -2.44 16.25 -14.96
C LEU A 340 -1.25 15.31 -15.19
N LYS A 341 -0.80 15.12 -16.44
CA LYS A 341 0.41 14.33 -16.77
C LYS A 341 1.64 14.80 -16.01
N TRP A 342 1.79 16.10 -15.81
CA TRP A 342 2.91 16.67 -15.05
C TRP A 342 2.87 16.27 -13.58
N LEU A 343 1.67 16.23 -12.99
CA LEU A 343 1.47 15.80 -11.61
C LEU A 343 1.81 14.32 -11.43
N LEU A 344 1.36 13.47 -12.36
CA LEU A 344 1.72 12.05 -12.38
C LEU A 344 3.24 11.86 -12.58
N MET A 345 3.85 12.65 -13.45
CA MET A 345 5.29 12.62 -13.70
C MET A 345 6.09 12.98 -12.44
N ILE A 346 5.68 13.99 -11.68
CA ILE A 346 6.30 14.34 -10.39
C ILE A 346 6.23 13.17 -9.41
N HIS A 347 5.05 12.55 -9.27
CA HIS A 347 4.92 11.39 -8.40
C HIS A 347 5.78 10.21 -8.84
N ALA A 348 5.74 9.86 -10.12
CA ALA A 348 6.57 8.80 -10.69
C ALA A 348 8.06 9.08 -10.46
N ALA A 349 8.47 10.34 -10.62
CA ALA A 349 9.85 10.77 -10.49
C ALA A 349 10.43 10.49 -9.12
N TYR A 350 9.86 11.08 -8.06
CA TYR A 350 10.43 10.88 -6.73
C TYR A 350 10.26 9.44 -6.24
N LEU A 351 9.25 8.70 -6.71
CA LEU A 351 9.05 7.30 -6.35
C LEU A 351 10.14 6.38 -6.91
N CYS A 352 10.68 6.67 -8.10
CA CYS A 352 11.87 5.99 -8.62
C CYS A 352 13.03 6.05 -7.62
N PHE A 353 13.23 7.19 -6.96
CA PHE A 353 14.30 7.36 -5.98
C PHE A 353 13.96 6.81 -4.61
N THR A 354 12.74 7.01 -4.12
CA THR A 354 12.40 6.72 -2.72
C THR A 354 12.09 5.25 -2.46
N LEU A 355 11.50 4.54 -3.42
CA LEU A 355 11.02 3.16 -3.22
C LEU A 355 12.15 2.12 -3.19
N MET A 356 13.31 2.41 -3.80
CA MET A 356 14.47 1.50 -3.75
C MET A 356 15.03 1.29 -2.34
N PHE A 357 14.78 2.21 -1.41
CA PHE A 357 15.27 2.16 -0.05
C PHE A 357 14.36 1.36 0.90
N LEU A 358 13.17 0.92 0.46
CA LEU A 358 12.24 0.18 1.32
C LEU A 358 12.86 -1.07 1.98
N PRO A 359 13.67 -1.91 1.31
CA PRO A 359 14.31 -3.05 1.98
C PRO A 359 15.17 -2.66 3.18
N LEU A 360 15.72 -1.44 3.17
CA LEU A 360 16.59 -0.95 4.24
C LEU A 360 15.83 -0.70 5.55
N THR A 361 14.51 -0.49 5.49
CA THR A 361 13.65 -0.33 6.68
C THR A 361 13.66 -1.57 7.60
N TYR A 362 13.96 -2.76 7.06
CA TYR A 362 14.04 -3.99 7.84
C TYR A 362 15.31 -4.10 8.68
N VAL A 363 16.36 -3.31 8.39
CA VAL A 363 17.59 -3.32 9.20
C VAL A 363 17.35 -2.70 10.57
N PRO A 364 16.82 -1.46 10.72
CA PRO A 364 16.40 -0.94 12.03
C PRO A 364 15.47 -1.88 12.80
N THR A 365 14.58 -2.59 12.11
CA THR A 365 13.67 -3.57 12.72
C THR A 365 14.42 -4.77 13.28
N ALA A 366 15.37 -5.35 12.53
CA ALA A 366 16.20 -6.46 12.99
C ALA A 366 17.04 -6.08 14.22
N PHE A 367 17.58 -4.87 14.25
CA PHE A 367 18.32 -4.32 15.40
C PHE A 367 17.42 -3.90 16.58
N ASN A 368 16.10 -4.02 16.47
CA ASN A 368 15.12 -3.55 17.45
C ASN A 368 15.26 -2.05 17.77
N ARG A 369 15.62 -1.25 16.76
CA ARG A 369 15.86 0.21 16.83
C ARG A 369 14.79 1.00 16.06
N PHE A 370 13.53 0.59 16.17
CA PHE A 370 12.41 1.18 15.41
C PHE A 370 11.87 2.51 15.98
N LYS A 371 12.18 2.85 17.25
CA LYS A 371 11.66 4.07 17.90
C LYS A 371 12.09 5.36 17.21
N VAL A 372 13.36 5.46 16.81
CA VAL A 372 13.89 6.66 16.14
C VAL A 372 13.26 6.84 14.75
N PRO A 373 13.19 5.80 13.88
CA PRO A 373 12.42 5.87 12.64
C PRO A 373 10.96 6.30 12.81
N ALA A 374 10.27 5.83 13.87
CA ALA A 374 8.89 6.22 14.15
C ALA A 374 8.76 7.71 14.47
N VAL A 375 9.61 8.24 15.38
CA VAL A 375 9.62 9.67 15.74
C VAL A 375 9.97 10.55 14.55
N VAL A 376 10.99 10.18 13.77
CA VAL A 376 11.37 10.94 12.57
C VAL A 376 10.25 10.91 11.53
N THR A 377 9.57 9.77 11.36
CA THR A 377 8.41 9.68 10.47
C THR A 377 7.29 10.62 10.92
N LEU A 378 7.03 10.75 12.23
CA LEU A 378 6.03 11.67 12.73
C LEU A 378 6.39 13.15 12.49
N ILE A 379 7.63 13.55 12.79
CA ILE A 379 8.13 14.92 12.59
C ILE A 379 8.06 15.31 11.11
N LEU A 380 8.53 14.41 10.24
CA LEU A 380 8.51 14.62 8.81
C LEU A 380 7.06 14.65 8.27
N GLY A 381 6.17 13.81 8.79
CA GLY A 381 4.74 13.87 8.48
C GLY A 381 4.11 15.22 8.84
N GLY A 382 4.41 15.77 10.03
CA GLY A 382 3.98 17.12 10.40
C GLY A 382 4.57 18.20 9.48
N SER A 383 5.85 18.05 9.10
CA SER A 383 6.52 18.94 8.15
C SER A 383 5.87 18.91 6.76
N ASN A 384 5.36 17.75 6.33
CA ASN A 384 4.62 17.61 5.07
C ASN A 384 3.38 18.50 5.03
N VAL A 385 2.62 18.56 6.13
CA VAL A 385 1.43 19.42 6.24
C VAL A 385 1.81 20.89 6.11
N LEU A 386 2.86 21.33 6.83
CA LEU A 386 3.34 22.71 6.78
C LEU A 386 3.88 23.10 5.40
N LEU A 387 4.63 22.20 4.76
CA LEU A 387 5.14 22.41 3.41
C LEU A 387 4.01 22.42 2.37
N ALA A 388 3.03 21.52 2.48
CA ALA A 388 1.88 21.50 1.59
C ALA A 388 1.09 22.81 1.68
N TYR A 389 0.85 23.30 2.89
CA TYR A 389 0.23 24.62 3.11
C TYR A 389 1.08 25.74 2.50
N GLY A 390 2.38 25.80 2.83
CA GLY A 390 3.28 26.85 2.36
C GLY A 390 3.45 26.89 0.84
N LEU A 391 3.72 25.75 0.21
CA LEU A 391 3.91 25.66 -1.24
C LEU A 391 2.62 25.92 -2.03
N THR A 392 1.47 25.50 -1.49
CA THR A 392 0.18 25.65 -2.19
C THR A 392 -0.38 27.06 -2.02
N HIS A 393 -0.39 27.59 -0.81
CA HIS A 393 -1.03 28.88 -0.51
C HIS A 393 -0.07 30.07 -0.72
N LEU A 394 1.19 29.98 -0.27
CA LEU A 394 2.12 31.12 -0.35
C LEU A 394 2.77 31.25 -1.73
N LEU A 395 3.12 30.13 -2.36
CA LEU A 395 3.75 30.11 -3.70
C LEU A 395 2.73 29.88 -4.82
N GLN A 396 1.44 29.72 -4.50
CA GLN A 396 0.36 29.55 -5.48
C GLN A 396 0.58 28.40 -6.48
N LEU A 397 1.28 27.33 -6.06
CA LEU A 397 1.61 26.19 -6.92
C LEU A 397 0.44 25.21 -7.12
N GLY A 398 -0.72 25.46 -6.51
CA GLY A 398 -1.91 24.60 -6.61
C GLY A 398 -1.60 23.13 -6.26
N LEU A 399 -2.12 22.20 -7.07
CA LEU A 399 -1.91 20.76 -6.90
C LEU A 399 -0.43 20.35 -6.87
N TYR A 400 0.43 21.07 -7.60
CA TYR A 400 1.87 20.80 -7.65
C TYR A 400 2.56 21.11 -6.33
N GLY A 401 2.08 22.09 -5.57
CA GLY A 401 2.59 22.42 -4.24
C GLY A 401 2.43 21.24 -3.27
N ILE A 402 1.25 20.61 -3.28
CA ILE A 402 0.93 19.45 -2.44
C ILE A 402 1.79 18.24 -2.81
N ALA A 403 1.87 17.90 -4.11
CA ALA A 403 2.68 16.78 -4.57
C ALA A 403 4.18 16.99 -4.29
N SER A 404 4.66 18.23 -4.44
CA SER A 404 6.06 18.58 -4.18
C SER A 404 6.41 18.52 -2.70
N ALA A 405 5.50 18.93 -1.80
CA ALA A 405 5.69 18.77 -0.36
C ALA A 405 5.90 17.28 -0.01
N GLY A 406 5.00 16.41 -0.49
CA GLY A 406 5.12 14.96 -0.28
C GLY A 406 6.42 14.39 -0.84
N ALA A 407 6.83 14.85 -2.03
CA ALA A 407 8.09 14.46 -2.66
C ALA A 407 9.31 14.84 -1.79
N VAL A 408 9.42 16.10 -1.38
CA VAL A 408 10.54 16.62 -0.59
C VAL A 408 10.69 15.83 0.72
N VAL A 409 9.59 15.64 1.43
CA VAL A 409 9.64 14.96 2.73
C VAL A 409 9.96 13.47 2.58
N LEU A 410 9.41 12.79 1.57
CA LEU A 410 9.75 11.38 1.30
C LEU A 410 11.19 11.19 0.85
N LEU A 411 11.73 12.11 0.04
CA LEU A 411 13.16 12.13 -0.32
C LEU A 411 14.02 12.30 0.94
N MET A 412 13.67 13.24 1.82
CA MET A 412 14.39 13.45 3.08
C MET A 412 14.32 12.21 3.99
N LYS A 413 13.17 11.55 4.08
CA LYS A 413 13.00 10.33 4.87
C LYS A 413 13.83 9.16 4.32
N ASN A 414 13.65 8.84 3.04
CA ASN A 414 14.13 7.57 2.48
C ASN A 414 15.55 7.67 1.92
N ILE A 415 15.96 8.82 1.38
CA ILE A 415 17.30 9.00 0.81
C ILE A 415 18.26 9.50 1.87
N VAL A 416 17.86 10.47 2.69
CA VAL A 416 18.76 11.09 3.67
C VAL A 416 18.74 10.32 4.98
N PHE A 417 17.59 10.29 5.68
CA PHE A 417 17.53 9.74 7.02
C PHE A 417 17.80 8.23 7.07
N LEU A 418 17.11 7.42 6.26
CA LEU A 418 17.16 5.97 6.39
C LEU A 418 18.57 5.37 6.15
N PRO A 419 19.34 5.76 5.12
CA PRO A 419 20.71 5.26 4.92
C PRO A 419 21.68 5.76 5.97
N LEU A 420 21.59 7.04 6.38
CA LEU A 420 22.44 7.59 7.43
C LEU A 420 22.18 6.92 8.78
N TYR A 421 20.91 6.70 9.11
CA TYR A 421 20.52 5.99 10.32
C TYR A 421 21.00 4.54 10.29
N THR A 422 20.82 3.85 9.15
CA THR A 422 21.25 2.46 8.99
C THR A 422 22.77 2.33 9.08
N ALA A 423 23.50 3.26 8.47
CA ALA A 423 24.96 3.36 8.58
C ALA A 423 25.41 3.58 10.04
N LYS A 424 24.70 4.43 10.80
CA LYS A 424 24.99 4.68 12.22
C LYS A 424 24.76 3.45 13.10
N ILE A 425 23.65 2.73 12.92
CA ILE A 425 23.36 1.53 13.73
C ILE A 425 24.28 0.35 13.41
N THR A 426 24.74 0.25 12.15
CA THR A 426 25.68 -0.80 11.69
C THR A 426 27.15 -0.39 11.80
N LYS A 427 27.45 0.84 12.27
CA LYS A 427 28.81 1.43 12.38
C LYS A 427 29.61 1.48 11.07
N GLN A 428 28.94 1.82 9.96
CA GLN A 428 29.50 1.70 8.61
C GLN A 428 29.35 3.00 7.83
N LYS A 429 30.02 3.10 6.67
CA LYS A 429 29.94 4.30 5.82
C LYS A 429 28.64 4.28 5.00
N SER A 430 27.88 5.37 5.03
CA SER A 430 26.63 5.53 4.28
C SER A 430 26.83 5.45 2.76
N THR A 431 28.05 5.75 2.28
CA THR A 431 28.44 5.68 0.86
C THR A 431 28.21 4.31 0.24
N ILE A 432 28.22 3.24 1.04
CA ILE A 432 27.93 1.88 0.56
C ILE A 432 26.54 1.83 -0.06
N PHE A 433 25.51 2.36 0.63
CA PHE A 433 24.14 2.31 0.14
C PHE A 433 23.93 3.17 -1.12
N TYR A 434 24.54 4.36 -1.18
CA TYR A 434 24.42 5.26 -2.33
C TYR A 434 25.09 4.70 -3.60
N LYS A 435 26.15 3.90 -3.47
CA LYS A 435 26.76 3.26 -4.64
C LYS A 435 25.77 2.33 -5.38
N HIS A 436 24.83 1.73 -4.65
CA HIS A 436 23.86 0.78 -5.20
C HIS A 436 22.62 1.45 -5.80
N THR A 437 22.45 2.78 -5.66
CA THR A 437 21.31 3.51 -6.23
C THR A 437 21.54 3.93 -7.69
N VAL A 438 22.80 4.11 -8.09
CA VAL A 438 23.20 4.64 -9.39
C VAL A 438 22.62 3.82 -10.56
N ILE A 439 22.78 2.49 -10.51
CA ILE A 439 22.33 1.59 -11.59
C ILE A 439 20.79 1.61 -11.75
N PRO A 440 19.97 1.47 -10.68
CA PRO A 440 18.53 1.67 -10.80
C PRO A 440 18.11 3.01 -11.40
N LEU A 441 18.77 4.12 -10.98
CA LEU A 441 18.42 5.46 -11.45
C LEU A 441 18.72 5.66 -12.93
N PHE A 442 19.88 5.19 -13.40
CA PHE A 442 20.17 5.18 -14.84
C PHE A 442 19.16 4.33 -15.62
N GLY A 443 18.67 3.22 -15.04
CA GLY A 443 17.61 2.41 -15.64
C GLY A 443 16.30 3.18 -15.79
N ALA A 444 15.90 3.95 -14.78
CA ALA A 444 14.72 4.82 -14.85
C ALA A 444 14.87 5.91 -15.92
N LEU A 445 16.01 6.62 -15.91
CA LEU A 445 16.31 7.68 -16.88
C LEU A 445 16.36 7.14 -18.31
N PHE A 446 16.91 5.94 -18.50
CA PHE A 446 16.95 5.27 -19.80
C PHE A 446 15.53 5.05 -20.37
N ILE A 447 14.61 4.54 -19.55
CA ILE A 447 13.23 4.31 -19.97
C ILE A 447 12.48 5.62 -20.22
N TRP A 448 12.67 6.64 -19.38
CA TRP A 448 12.12 7.96 -19.65
C TRP A 448 12.63 8.57 -20.94
N GLY A 449 13.95 8.46 -21.21
CA GLY A 449 14.54 8.93 -22.45
C GLY A 449 13.93 8.25 -23.68
N ILE A 450 13.70 6.93 -23.61
CA ILE A 450 13.02 6.19 -24.67
C ILE A 450 11.58 6.66 -24.84
N CYS A 451 10.80 6.76 -23.76
CA CYS A 451 9.42 7.23 -23.83
C CYS A 451 9.32 8.65 -24.40
N ALA A 452 10.22 9.55 -24.00
CA ALA A 452 10.28 10.92 -24.51
C ALA A 452 10.68 10.95 -26.00
N GLY A 453 11.66 10.14 -26.40
CA GLY A 453 12.09 10.03 -27.80
C GLY A 453 11.00 9.49 -28.72
N ILE A 454 10.23 8.50 -28.26
CA ILE A 454 9.09 7.96 -29.02
C ILE A 454 7.99 9.02 -29.15
N GLN A 455 7.62 9.68 -28.06
CA GLN A 455 6.57 10.71 -28.07
C GLN A 455 6.96 11.99 -28.80
N ALA A 456 8.25 12.23 -29.04
CA ALA A 456 8.69 13.34 -29.89
C ALA A 456 8.40 13.12 -31.38
N VAL A 457 8.16 11.87 -31.79
CA VAL A 457 7.98 11.48 -33.20
C VAL A 457 6.60 10.85 -33.46
N TYR A 458 5.95 10.30 -32.42
CA TYR A 458 4.70 9.57 -32.54
C TYR A 458 3.70 9.92 -31.44
N ASP A 459 2.51 10.37 -31.85
CA ASP A 459 1.40 10.65 -30.93
C ASP A 459 0.65 9.36 -30.58
N VAL A 460 0.67 9.00 -29.29
CA VAL A 460 0.04 7.79 -28.78
C VAL A 460 -1.42 8.10 -28.46
N THR A 461 -2.33 7.57 -29.28
CA THR A 461 -3.78 7.87 -29.19
C THR A 461 -4.63 6.62 -28.97
N ARG A 462 -4.05 5.41 -29.00
CA ARG A 462 -4.77 4.15 -28.84
C ARG A 462 -4.14 3.25 -27.78
N TRP A 463 -4.98 2.48 -27.08
CA TRP A 463 -4.53 1.53 -26.04
C TRP A 463 -3.50 0.52 -26.56
N TRP A 464 -3.67 -0.01 -27.78
CA TRP A 464 -2.72 -0.97 -28.35
C TRP A 464 -1.34 -0.34 -28.57
N GLU A 465 -1.26 0.94 -28.96
CA GLU A 465 0.00 1.68 -29.14
C GLU A 465 0.72 1.84 -27.81
N LEU A 466 -0.03 2.22 -26.76
CA LEU A 466 0.49 2.32 -25.41
C LEU A 466 1.06 0.98 -24.93
N PHE A 467 0.35 -0.13 -25.16
CA PHE A 467 0.83 -1.47 -24.80
C PHE A 467 2.05 -1.89 -25.64
N CYS A 468 2.09 -1.58 -26.93
CA CYS A 468 3.25 -1.85 -27.80
C CYS A 468 4.49 -1.09 -27.33
N ILE A 469 4.36 0.21 -27.03
CA ILE A 469 5.46 1.03 -26.51
C ILE A 469 5.91 0.50 -25.14
N GLY A 470 4.96 0.16 -24.26
CA GLY A 470 5.26 -0.49 -22.99
C GLY A 470 6.03 -1.80 -23.15
N GLY A 471 5.66 -2.63 -24.14
CA GLY A 471 6.35 -3.87 -24.50
C GLY A 471 7.77 -3.63 -25.02
N ILE A 472 7.96 -2.63 -25.89
CA ILE A 472 9.28 -2.22 -26.38
C ILE A 472 10.17 -1.75 -25.21
N CYS A 473 9.66 -0.85 -24.37
CA CYS A 473 10.35 -0.39 -23.18
C CYS A 473 10.72 -1.56 -22.25
N PHE A 474 9.83 -2.55 -22.09
CA PHE A 474 10.10 -3.73 -21.30
C PHE A 474 11.26 -4.57 -21.87
N VAL A 475 11.26 -4.83 -23.18
CA VAL A 475 12.35 -5.59 -23.84
C VAL A 475 13.68 -4.85 -23.73
N LEU A 476 13.69 -3.53 -23.97
CA LEU A 476 14.88 -2.71 -23.81
C LEU A 476 15.36 -2.68 -22.35
N TYR A 477 14.44 -2.62 -21.40
CA TYR A 477 14.77 -2.70 -19.98
C TYR A 477 15.36 -4.07 -19.60
N LEU A 478 14.86 -5.16 -20.16
CA LEU A 478 15.46 -6.49 -19.96
C LEU A 478 16.90 -6.54 -20.48
N GLY A 479 17.17 -5.91 -21.63
CA GLY A 479 18.53 -5.72 -22.15
C GLY A 479 19.41 -4.93 -21.18
N TYR A 480 18.90 -3.82 -20.64
CA TYR A 480 19.56 -3.03 -19.60
C TYR A 480 19.85 -3.86 -18.34
N LEU A 481 18.88 -4.64 -17.86
CA LEU A 481 19.06 -5.54 -16.71
C LEU A 481 20.14 -6.59 -16.99
N TYR A 482 20.13 -7.20 -18.16
CA TYR A 482 21.17 -8.15 -18.56
C TYR A 482 22.57 -7.51 -18.54
N GLN A 483 22.69 -6.26 -18.99
CA GLN A 483 23.96 -5.56 -19.10
C GLN A 483 24.45 -4.89 -17.80
N PHE A 484 23.57 -4.53 -16.86
CA PHE A 484 23.94 -3.72 -15.68
C PHE A 484 23.44 -4.27 -14.32
N ALA A 485 22.44 -5.17 -14.29
CA ALA A 485 21.86 -5.65 -13.02
C ALA A 485 22.78 -6.62 -12.26
N GLY A 486 23.52 -7.50 -12.95
CA GLY A 486 24.37 -8.51 -12.31
C GLY A 486 25.88 -8.28 -12.48
N THR A 487 26.68 -8.73 -11.52
CA THR A 487 28.12 -8.99 -11.74
C THR A 487 28.32 -10.10 -12.79
N LYS A 488 29.51 -10.17 -13.42
CA LYS A 488 29.81 -11.25 -14.41
C LYS A 488 29.49 -12.65 -13.85
N GLN A 489 29.78 -12.89 -12.57
CA GLN A 489 29.50 -14.17 -11.90
C GLN A 489 28.00 -14.44 -11.70
N GLU A 490 27.21 -13.45 -11.29
CA GLU A 490 25.75 -13.58 -11.17
C GLU A 490 25.08 -13.85 -12.53
N ARG A 491 25.57 -13.23 -13.62
CA ARG A 491 25.07 -13.50 -14.98
C ARG A 491 25.36 -14.93 -15.42
N ILE A 492 26.56 -15.43 -15.13
CA ILE A 492 26.96 -16.81 -15.44
C ILE A 492 26.12 -17.81 -14.64
N GLN A 493 25.83 -17.52 -13.36
CA GLN A 493 24.97 -18.38 -12.54
C GLN A 493 23.51 -18.38 -12.99
N LEU A 494 22.95 -17.22 -13.36
CA LEU A 494 21.60 -17.11 -13.95
C LEU A 494 21.51 -17.90 -15.26
N MET A 495 22.48 -17.75 -16.16
CA MET A 495 22.50 -18.51 -17.42
C MET A 495 22.67 -20.02 -17.18
N ARG A 496 23.44 -20.44 -16.18
CA ARG A 496 23.54 -21.85 -15.78
C ARG A 496 22.21 -22.39 -15.27
N LYS A 497 21.49 -21.64 -14.43
CA LYS A 497 20.16 -22.04 -13.91
C LYS A 497 19.09 -22.07 -14.98
N VAL A 498 19.07 -21.09 -15.90
CA VAL A 498 18.13 -21.08 -17.03
C VAL A 498 18.42 -22.24 -17.99
N LYS A 499 19.70 -22.51 -18.29
CA LYS A 499 20.08 -23.71 -19.06
C LYS A 499 19.68 -24.99 -18.36
N GLN A 500 19.93 -25.13 -17.05
CA GLN A 500 19.50 -26.31 -16.28
C GLN A 500 17.98 -26.47 -16.31
N ALA A 501 17.20 -25.41 -16.10
CA ALA A 501 15.74 -25.48 -16.16
C ALA A 501 15.21 -25.79 -17.58
N ALA A 502 15.88 -25.31 -18.63
CA ALA A 502 15.55 -25.65 -20.01
C ALA A 502 15.89 -27.12 -20.34
N ILE A 503 17.02 -27.62 -19.83
CA ILE A 503 17.43 -29.03 -19.97
C ILE A 503 16.48 -29.94 -19.18
N GLU A 504 16.14 -29.61 -17.94
CA GLU A 504 15.18 -30.37 -17.13
C GLU A 504 13.80 -30.43 -17.80
N ARG A 505 13.34 -29.35 -18.44
CA ARG A 505 12.09 -29.33 -19.22
C ARG A 505 12.17 -30.10 -20.54
N ALA A 506 13.36 -30.19 -21.13
CA ALA A 506 13.60 -30.97 -22.34
C ALA A 506 13.75 -32.47 -22.05
N VAL A 507 14.19 -32.84 -20.85
CA VAL A 507 14.31 -34.22 -20.37
C VAL A 507 13.00 -34.73 -19.75
N SER A 508 12.13 -33.82 -19.28
CA SER A 508 10.78 -34.16 -18.77
C SER A 508 9.68 -34.19 -19.84
N ARG A 509 10.03 -34.01 -21.11
CA ARG A 509 9.16 -34.22 -22.29
C ARG A 509 9.68 -35.43 -23.02
#